data_AF-A0A852ZCP7-F1
#
_entry.id   AF-A0A852ZCP7-F1
#
_cell.length_a   1.000
_cell.length_b   1.000
_cell.length_c   1.000
_cell.angle_alpha   90.00
_cell.angle_beta   90.00
_cell.angle_gamma   90.00
#
_symmetry.space_group_name_H-M   'P 1'
#
loop_
_entity.id
_entity.type
_entity.pdbx_description
1 polymer ?
#
loop_
_entity_poly.entity_id
_entity_poly.type
_entity_poly.pdbx_seq_one_letter_code
_entity_poly.pdbx_strand_id
1 'polypeptide(L)' 'MINPGAGLMAFRVAAFVVVFSGLLLLIVEPGTAQFVITCFMLVMGLVFAAAVFVLVRLKNR' A
#
# COMPACT_ATOMS: atom_id res chain seq x y z
N MET A 1 -23.22 -3.11 -4.57
CA MET A 1 -22.46 -3.88 -5.57
C MET A 1 -21.09 -3.24 -5.69
N ILE A 2 -20.03 -3.84 -5.11
CA ILE A 2 -18.69 -3.25 -5.26
C ILE A 2 -18.27 -3.45 -6.72
N ASN A 3 -18.24 -2.36 -7.49
CA ASN A 3 -17.89 -2.36 -8.90
C ASN A 3 -16.49 -2.99 -9.03
N PRO A 4 -16.26 -3.99 -9.90
CA PRO A 4 -14.93 -4.58 -10.10
C PRO A 4 -13.83 -3.53 -10.31
N GLY A 5 -14.16 -2.40 -10.94
CA GLY A 5 -13.25 -1.27 -11.10
C GLY A 5 -12.78 -0.64 -9.77
N ALA A 6 -13.61 -0.61 -8.74
CA ALA A 6 -13.26 -0.01 -7.45
C ALA A 6 -12.19 -0.83 -6.69
N GLY A 7 -12.30 -2.17 -6.72
CA GLY A 7 -11.30 -3.05 -6.10
C GLY A 7 -9.95 -2.98 -6.83
N LEU A 8 -9.97 -2.96 -8.17
CA LEU A 8 -8.77 -2.84 -8.98
C LEU A 8 -8.08 -1.47 -8.77
N MET A 9 -8.87 -0.39 -8.72
CA MET A 9 -8.35 0.96 -8.49
C MET A 9 -7.72 1.09 -7.10
N ALA A 10 -8.39 0.58 -6.06
CA ALA A 10 -7.85 0.57 -4.70
C ALA A 10 -6.56 -0.25 -4.58
N PHE A 11 -6.49 -1.43 -5.22
CA PHE A 11 -5.28 -2.24 -5.26
C PHE A 11 -4.14 -1.51 -5.99
N ARG A 12 -4.43 -0.85 -7.12
CA ARG A 12 -3.42 -0.11 -7.88
C ARG A 12 -2.84 1.06 -7.09
N VAL A 13 -3.68 1.79 -6.35
CA VAL A 13 -3.23 2.88 -5.47
C VAL A 13 -2.38 2.32 -4.33
N ALA A 14 -2.82 1.24 -3.69
CA ALA A 14 -2.06 0.61 -2.61
C ALA A 14 -0.69 0.10 -3.10
N ALA A 15 -0.65 -0.57 -4.26
CA ALA A 15 0.59 -1.03 -4.88
C ALA A 15 1.53 0.14 -5.21
N PHE A 16 1.00 1.24 -5.75
CA PHE A 16 1.78 2.44 -6.03
C PHE A 16 2.43 3.01 -4.76
N VAL A 17 1.64 3.18 -3.69
CA VAL A 17 2.14 3.69 -2.40
C VAL A 17 3.23 2.78 -1.83
N VAL A 18 3.05 1.46 -1.86
CA VAL A 18 4.04 0.51 -1.36
C VAL A 18 5.33 0.55 -2.17
N VAL A 19 5.24 0.53 -3.51
CA VAL A 19 6.41 0.53 -4.39
C VAL A 19 7.22 1.81 -4.23
N PHE A 20 6.57 2.98 -4.27
CA PHE A 20 7.26 4.26 -4.15
C PHE A 20 7.79 4.51 -2.73
N SER A 21 7.06 4.12 -1.69
CA SER A 21 7.56 4.23 -0.31
C SER A 21 8.76 3.30 -0.09
N GLY A 22 8.77 2.11 -0.71
CA GLY A 22 9.90 1.17 -0.66
C GLY A 22 11.12 1.70 -1.38
N LEU A 23 10.93 2.30 -2.56
CA LEU A 23 12.00 2.97 -3.30
C LEU A 23 12.56 4.17 -2.53
N LEU A 24 11.69 5.00 -1.95
CA LEU A 24 12.12 6.15 -1.16
C LEU A 24 12.94 5.74 0.07
N LEU A 25 12.63 4.61 0.72
CA LEU A 25 13.42 4.11 1.83
C LEU A 25 14.87 3.74 1.44
N LEU A 26 15.14 3.42 0.18
CA LEU A 26 16.51 3.16 -0.30
C LEU A 26 17.34 4.44 -0.47
N ILE A 27 16.67 5.60 -0.56
CA ILE A 27 17.30 6.90 -0.83
C ILE A 27 17.31 7.76 0.43
N VAL A 28 16.30 7.64 1.29
CA VAL A 28 16.16 8.44 2.51
C VAL A 28 17.20 8.04 3.55
N GLU A 29 17.90 9.05 4.06
CA GLU A 29 18.92 8.84 5.10
C GLU A 29 18.28 8.38 6.43
N PRO A 30 18.83 7.30 7.02
CA PRO A 30 18.37 6.80 8.31
C PRO A 30 18.69 7.81 9.42
N GLY A 31 17.77 7.96 10.39
CA GLY A 31 17.89 8.90 11.51
C GLY A 31 17.15 10.22 11.32
N THR A 32 16.49 10.42 10.18
CA THR A 32 15.64 11.59 9.93
C THR A 32 14.16 11.29 10.21
N ALA A 33 13.37 12.34 10.50
CA ALA A 33 11.91 12.21 10.61
C ALA A 33 11.28 11.67 9.32
N GLN A 34 11.85 12.00 8.16
CA GLN A 34 11.40 11.52 6.86
C GLN A 34 11.52 10.00 6.74
N PHE A 35 12.58 9.39 7.29
CA PHE A 35 12.74 7.93 7.30
C PHE A 35 11.60 7.24 8.06
N VAL A 36 11.27 7.75 9.25
CA VAL A 36 10.21 7.20 10.11
C VAL A 36 8.85 7.29 9.42
N ILE A 37 8.53 8.44 8.84
CA ILE A 37 7.26 8.67 8.14
C ILE A 37 7.17 7.76 6.91
N THR A 38 8.26 7.61 6.14
CA THR A 38 8.28 6.75 4.95
C THR A 38 8.09 5.28 5.32
N CYS A 39 8.72 4.82 6.42
CA CYS A 39 8.50 3.49 6.97
C CYS A 39 7.03 3.29 7.40
N PHE A 40 6.45 4.27 8.09
CA PHE A 40 5.05 4.20 8.51
C PHE A 40 4.09 4.15 7.32
N MET A 41 4.31 4.97 6.30
CA MET A 41 3.52 4.94 5.05
C MET A 41 3.65 3.61 4.31
N LEU A 42 4.85 3.01 4.28
CA LEU A 42 5.06 1.69 3.69
C LEU A 42 4.22 0.62 4.40
N VAL A 43 4.26 0.60 5.73
CA VAL A 43 3.48 -0.36 6.54
C VAL A 43 1.98 -0.15 6.33
N MET A 44 1.51 1.10 6.36
CA MET A 44 0.11 1.41 6.11
C MET A 44 -0.34 1.00 4.71
N GLY A 45 0.49 1.24 3.69
CA GLY A 45 0.25 0.81 2.32
C GLY A 45 0.14 -0.70 2.19
N LEU A 46 1.01 -1.45 2.87
CA LEU A 46 0.98 -2.92 2.91
C LEU A 46 -0.30 -3.43 3.58
N VAL A 47 -0.68 -2.86 4.73
CA VAL A 47 -1.93 -3.22 5.42
C VAL A 47 -3.14 -2.96 4.53
N PHE A 48 -3.17 -1.82 3.84
CA PHE A 48 -4.26 -1.47 2.93
C PHE A 48 -4.32 -2.42 1.72
N ALA A 49 -3.18 -2.72 1.12
CA ALA A 49 -3.07 -3.69 0.02
C ALA A 49 -3.55 -5.08 0.46
N ALA A 50 -3.14 -5.53 1.65
CA ALA A 50 -3.56 -6.80 2.23
C ALA A 50 -5.07 -6.83 2.50
N ALA A 51 -5.64 -5.76 3.06
CA ALA A 51 -7.08 -5.66 3.29
C ALA A 51 -7.88 -5.73 1.99
N VAL A 52 -7.46 -4.99 0.95
CA VAL A 52 -8.10 -5.05 -0.38
C VAL A 52 -7.98 -6.44 -0.98
N PHE A 53 -6.82 -7.08 -0.87
CA PHE A 53 -6.59 -8.44 -1.35
C PHE A 53 -7.52 -9.45 -0.65
N VAL A 54 -7.62 -9.39 0.68
CA VAL A 54 -8.51 -10.25 1.46
C VAL A 54 -9.97 -10.03 1.08
N LEU A 55 -10.43 -8.78 0.95
CA LEU A 55 -11.80 -8.45 0.57
C LEU A 55 -12.15 -8.95 -0.84
N VAL A 56 -11.24 -8.79 -1.81
CA VAL A 56 -11.43 -9.32 -3.16
C VAL A 56 -11.45 -10.84 -3.15
N ARG A 57 -10.55 -11.49 -2.38
CA ARG A 57 -10.46 -12.94 -2.31
C ARG A 57 -11.68 -13.56 -1.63
N LEU A 58 -12.22 -12.92 -0.59
CA LEU A 58 -13.41 -13.34 0.12
C LEU A 58 -14.67 -13.23 -0.76
N LYS A 59 -14.77 -12.17 -1.58
CA LYS A 59 -15.88 -12.00 -2.54
C LYS A 59 -15.85 -13.01 -3.70
N ASN A 60 -14.67 -13.55 -4.02
CA ASN A 60 -14.50 -14.52 -5.11
C ASN A 60 -14.65 -15.99 -4.65
N ARG A 61 -15.02 -16.22 -3.39
CA ARG A 61 -15.48 -17.50 -2.83
C ARG A 61 -16.99 -17.50 -2.76
#